data_AF-A0A2J8PR29-F1
#
_entry.id   AF-A0A2J8PR29-F1
#
_cell.length_a   1.000
_cell.length_b   1.000
_cell.length_c   1.000
_cell.angle_alpha   90.00
_cell.angle_beta   90.00
_cell.angle_gamma   90.00
#
_symmetry.space_group_name_H-M   'P 1'
#
loop_
_entity.id
_entity.type
_entity.pdbx_description
1 polymer ?
#
loop_
_entity_poly.entity_id
_entity_poly.type
_entity_poly.pdbx_seq_one_letter_code
_entity_poly.pdbx_strand_id
1 'polypeptide(L)'
;MEPFSCDTFVALPPATVDNRIIFGKNSDRLYDEVQEVVYFPAVVHDNLGERLKCTYIEIDQVPETYAVVLSRPAWLWGAEMGANEHGVCIGNEAVWGREEVCDEEALLGMDLVRLGLERADTAEKALNVIVDLLE
;
A
#
# COMPACT_ATOMS: atom_id res chain seq x y z
N MET A 1 -24.15 7.70 4.68
CA MET A 1 -23.72 7.01 5.90
C MET A 1 -22.26 7.37 6.06
N GLU A 2 -21.88 8.03 7.15
CA GLU A 2 -20.45 8.32 7.37
C GLU A 2 -19.74 6.99 7.63
N PRO A 3 -18.67 6.66 6.88
CA PRO A 3 -17.87 5.48 7.17
C PRO A 3 -17.32 5.57 8.59
N PHE A 4 -17.49 4.49 9.36
CA PHE A 4 -17.21 4.49 10.80
C PHE A 4 -16.34 3.29 11.18
N SER A 5 -15.20 3.12 10.49
CA SER A 5 -14.09 2.24 10.86
C SER A 5 -13.09 2.18 9.70
N CYS A 6 -11.93 2.81 9.89
CA CYS A 6 -10.68 2.37 9.30
C CYS A 6 -9.94 1.78 10.51
N ASP A 7 -9.65 0.49 10.48
CA ASP A 7 -9.04 -0.19 11.63
C ASP A 7 -8.08 -1.25 11.13
N THR A 8 -6.89 -1.26 11.72
CA THR A 8 -5.84 -2.23 11.44
C THR A 8 -5.48 -2.99 12.71
N PHE A 9 -5.34 -4.31 12.61
CA PHE A 9 -4.82 -5.13 13.69
C PHE A 9 -3.74 -6.10 13.21
N VAL A 10 -2.82 -6.41 14.11
CA VAL A 10 -1.80 -7.43 13.92
C VAL A 10 -1.75 -8.35 15.13
N ALA A 11 -1.75 -9.65 14.88
CA ALA A 11 -1.45 -10.66 15.89
C ALA A 11 -0.10 -11.30 15.54
N LEU A 12 0.88 -11.08 16.41
CA LEU A 12 2.24 -11.57 16.28
C LEU A 12 2.45 -12.84 17.10
N PRO A 13 3.45 -13.67 16.77
CA PRO A 13 3.86 -14.77 17.64
C PRO A 13 4.21 -14.27 19.05
N PRO A 14 3.84 -15.01 20.12
CA PRO A 14 3.19 -16.32 20.12
C PRO A 14 1.66 -16.25 20.25
N ALA A 15 1.02 -15.11 19.93
CA ALA A 15 -0.41 -14.89 20.19
C ALA A 15 -1.37 -15.69 19.28
N THR A 16 -0.84 -16.44 18.32
CA THR A 16 -1.59 -17.17 17.29
C THR A 16 -1.21 -18.64 17.27
N VAL A 17 -2.11 -19.49 16.77
CA VAL A 17 -1.82 -20.91 16.52
C VAL A 17 -0.69 -21.03 15.49
N ASP A 18 0.27 -21.91 15.76
CA ASP A 18 1.45 -22.18 14.95
C ASP A 18 2.38 -20.97 14.71
N ASN A 19 2.39 -19.96 15.59
CA ASN A 19 3.24 -18.77 15.45
C ASN A 19 3.05 -18.07 14.08
N ARG A 20 1.82 -18.02 13.58
CA ARG A 20 1.49 -17.32 12.33
C ARG A 20 1.34 -15.82 12.58
N ILE A 21 1.71 -14.98 11.62
CA ILE A 21 1.35 -13.57 11.66
C ILE A 21 -0.05 -13.44 11.05
N ILE A 22 -0.96 -12.78 11.76
CA ILE A 22 -2.29 -12.43 11.24
C ILE A 22 -2.32 -10.91 11.11
N PHE A 23 -2.57 -10.43 9.90
CA PHE A 23 -2.80 -9.04 9.59
C PHE A 23 -4.24 -8.89 9.12
N GLY A 24 -4.95 -7.88 9.63
CA GLY A 24 -6.28 -7.54 9.14
C GLY A 24 -6.50 -6.04 9.14
N LYS A 25 -7.19 -5.57 8.11
CA LYS A 25 -7.54 -4.17 7.92
C LYS A 25 -8.97 -4.05 7.41
N ASN A 26 -9.77 -3.23 8.07
CA ASN A 26 -11.10 -2.84 7.61
C ASN A 26 -11.00 -1.52 6.86
N SER A 27 -11.54 -1.46 5.64
CA SER A 27 -11.56 -0.22 4.86
C SER A 27 -12.81 0.60 5.19
N ASP A 28 -12.61 1.88 5.41
CA ASP A 28 -13.66 2.91 5.55
C ASP A 28 -14.19 3.41 4.20
N ARG A 29 -13.97 2.65 3.12
CA ARG A 29 -14.45 2.99 1.79
C ARG A 29 -15.97 2.82 1.70
N LEU A 30 -16.59 3.53 0.75
CA LEU A 30 -18.04 3.47 0.55
C LEU A 30 -18.48 2.06 0.17
N TYR A 31 -19.65 1.65 0.66
CA TYR A 31 -20.19 0.29 0.49
C TYR A 31 -20.44 -0.10 -0.97
N ASP A 32 -20.68 0.88 -1.84
CA ASP A 32 -20.94 0.72 -3.27
C ASP A 32 -19.67 0.87 -4.12
N GLU A 33 -18.52 1.15 -3.49
CA GLU A 33 -17.25 1.16 -4.18
C GLU A 33 -16.71 -0.27 -4.35
N VAL A 34 -16.42 -0.64 -5.60
CA VAL A 34 -15.89 -1.96 -5.92
C VAL A 34 -14.47 -2.09 -5.37
N GLN A 35 -14.27 -3.10 -4.51
CA GLN A 35 -12.97 -3.54 -4.02
C GLN A 35 -12.50 -4.76 -4.80
N GLU A 36 -11.41 -4.60 -5.54
CA GLU A 36 -10.80 -5.67 -6.34
C GLU A 36 -9.69 -6.34 -5.55
N VAL A 37 -9.60 -7.67 -5.64
CA VAL A 37 -8.41 -8.43 -5.23
C VAL A 37 -7.62 -8.78 -6.48
N VAL A 38 -6.47 -8.13 -6.65
CA VAL A 38 -5.66 -8.22 -7.88
C VAL A 38 -4.25 -8.69 -7.56
N TYR A 39 -3.68 -9.45 -8.49
CA TYR A 39 -2.30 -9.92 -8.42
C TYR A 39 -1.46 -9.25 -9.51
N PHE A 40 -0.30 -8.74 -9.14
CA PHE A 40 0.72 -8.26 -10.06
C PHE A 40 1.98 -9.12 -9.88
N PRO A 41 2.54 -9.69 -10.97
CA PRO A 41 3.78 -10.45 -10.89
C PRO A 41 4.98 -9.53 -10.66
N ALA A 42 6.09 -10.11 -10.21
CA ALA A 42 7.37 -9.41 -10.15
C ALA A 42 7.83 -9.00 -11.56
N VAL A 43 8.41 -7.81 -11.69
CA VAL A 43 8.86 -7.26 -12.97
C VAL A 43 10.26 -6.68 -12.84
N VAL A 44 11.11 -7.00 -13.81
CA VAL A 44 12.37 -6.30 -14.07
C VAL A 44 12.11 -5.30 -15.20
N HIS A 45 12.41 -4.03 -14.96
CA HIS A 45 12.17 -2.93 -15.88
C HIS A 45 13.45 -2.57 -16.64
N ASP A 46 13.40 -2.62 -17.98
CA ASP A 46 14.57 -2.37 -18.83
C ASP A 46 14.95 -0.87 -18.95
N ASN A 47 14.03 0.05 -18.63
CA ASN A 47 14.21 1.48 -18.82
C ASN A 47 14.11 2.25 -17.49
N LEU A 48 15.25 2.48 -16.83
CA LEU A 48 15.33 3.22 -15.57
C LEU A 48 15.04 4.73 -15.68
N GLY A 49 14.88 5.26 -16.91
CA GLY A 49 14.42 6.63 -17.13
C GLY A 49 12.90 6.75 -17.31
N GLU A 50 12.17 5.63 -17.25
CA GLU A 50 10.72 5.64 -17.37
C GLU A 50 10.07 6.16 -16.09
N ARG A 51 9.01 6.94 -16.26
CA ARG A 51 8.19 7.45 -15.16
C ARG A 51 7.04 6.47 -14.92
N LEU A 52 6.83 6.13 -13.66
CA LEU A 52 5.69 5.36 -13.19
C LEU A 52 4.53 6.32 -12.90
N LYS A 53 3.43 6.16 -13.63
CA LYS A 53 2.18 6.88 -13.33
C LYS A 53 1.44 6.21 -12.18
N CYS A 54 1.34 6.92 -11.06
CA CYS A 54 0.53 6.57 -9.88
C CYS A 54 -0.90 7.11 -10.05
N THR A 55 -1.63 7.35 -8.95
CA THR A 55 -3.03 7.81 -9.05
C THR A 55 -3.14 9.21 -9.66
N TYR A 56 -2.36 10.18 -9.16
CA TYR A 56 -2.41 11.57 -9.64
C TYR A 56 -1.09 12.06 -10.24
N ILE A 57 0.05 11.65 -9.66
CA ILE A 57 1.37 12.09 -10.11
C ILE A 57 2.17 10.95 -10.74
N GLU A 58 3.30 11.28 -11.35
CA GLU A 58 4.28 10.31 -11.83
C GLU A 58 5.56 10.39 -10.99
N ILE A 59 6.21 9.25 -10.75
CA ILE A 59 7.49 9.15 -10.01
C ILE A 59 8.52 8.38 -10.84
N ASP A 60 9.78 8.36 -10.41
CA ASP A 60 10.79 7.50 -11.05
C ASP A 60 10.49 6.02 -10.82
N GLN A 61 10.64 5.23 -11.89
CA GLN A 61 10.53 3.78 -11.82
C GLN A 61 11.81 3.17 -11.24
N VAL A 62 11.66 2.04 -10.54
CA VAL A 62 12.78 1.25 -10.02
C VAL A 62 13.14 0.09 -10.97
N PRO A 63 14.38 -0.45 -10.92
CA PRO A 63 14.78 -1.56 -11.77
C PRO A 63 13.95 -2.83 -11.59
N GLU A 64 13.49 -3.10 -10.37
CA GLU A 64 12.81 -4.35 -10.01
C GLU A 64 11.64 -4.07 -9.08
N THR A 65 10.54 -4.76 -9.30
CA THR A 65 9.37 -4.78 -8.42
C THR A 65 9.03 -6.22 -8.03
N TYR A 66 8.60 -6.40 -6.79
CA TYR A 66 8.16 -7.69 -6.24
C TYR A 66 6.73 -8.01 -6.62
N ALA A 67 6.41 -9.30 -6.67
CA ALA A 67 5.05 -9.76 -6.88
C ALA A 67 4.17 -9.40 -5.67
N VAL A 68 2.98 -8.88 -5.94
CA VAL A 68 2.04 -8.40 -4.91
C VAL A 68 0.63 -8.92 -5.15
N VAL A 69 -0.09 -9.15 -4.06
CA VAL A 69 -1.55 -9.26 -4.03
C VAL A 69 -2.12 -8.06 -3.29
N LEU A 70 -3.05 -7.35 -3.93
CA LEU A 70 -3.59 -6.08 -3.45
C LEU A 70 -5.12 -6.17 -3.32
N SER A 71 -5.66 -5.50 -2.30
CA SER A 71 -7.06 -5.10 -2.21
C SER A 71 -7.15 -3.61 -2.48
N ARG A 72 -7.92 -3.19 -3.49
CA ARG A 72 -8.00 -1.78 -3.89
C ARG A 72 -9.37 -1.36 -4.44
N PRO A 73 -9.75 -0.07 -4.34
CA PRO A 73 -10.82 0.51 -5.14
C PRO A 73 -10.54 0.35 -6.63
N ALA A 74 -11.53 -0.01 -7.43
CA ALA A 74 -11.35 -0.30 -8.86
C ALA A 74 -10.78 0.86 -9.71
N TRP A 75 -10.95 2.11 -9.27
CA TRP A 75 -10.48 3.30 -9.99
C TRP A 75 -9.05 3.73 -9.61
N LEU A 76 -8.52 3.23 -8.50
CA LEU A 76 -7.29 3.72 -7.88
C LEU A 76 -6.08 2.87 -8.32
N TRP A 77 -4.92 3.50 -8.51
CA TRP A 77 -3.71 2.79 -8.95
C TRP A 77 -3.07 1.96 -7.83
N GLY A 78 -2.95 2.56 -6.64
CA GLY A 78 -2.40 1.94 -5.43
C GLY A 78 -3.31 0.89 -4.78
N ALA A 79 -3.26 0.78 -3.45
CA ALA A 79 -4.04 -0.20 -2.70
C ALA A 79 -4.41 0.26 -1.29
N GLU A 80 -5.51 -0.28 -0.78
CA GLU A 80 -5.92 -0.11 0.63
C GLU A 80 -5.15 -1.04 1.56
N MET A 81 -4.77 -2.22 1.06
CA MET A 81 -3.95 -3.20 1.76
C MET A 81 -3.40 -4.22 0.77
N GLY A 82 -2.36 -4.94 1.17
CA GLY A 82 -1.83 -6.04 0.38
C GLY A 82 -0.70 -6.78 1.06
N ALA A 83 -0.18 -7.77 0.35
CA ALA A 83 1.02 -8.51 0.73
C ALA A 83 1.90 -8.80 -0.49
N ASN A 84 3.21 -8.92 -0.28
CA ASN A 84 4.15 -9.29 -1.34
C ASN A 84 4.73 -10.70 -1.17
N GLU A 85 5.48 -11.16 -2.17
CA GLU A 85 6.12 -12.48 -2.18
C GLU A 85 7.14 -12.71 -1.06
N HIS A 86 7.62 -11.65 -0.42
CA HIS A 86 8.54 -11.70 0.71
C HIS A 86 7.83 -11.74 2.07
N GLY A 87 6.50 -11.77 2.10
CA GLY A 87 5.72 -11.82 3.33
C GLY A 87 5.59 -10.47 4.05
N VAL A 88 5.86 -9.36 3.36
CA VAL A 88 5.55 -8.02 3.86
C VAL A 88 4.06 -7.76 3.64
N CYS A 89 3.37 -7.28 4.66
CA CYS A 89 1.98 -6.81 4.59
C CYS A 89 1.92 -5.32 4.94
N ILE A 90 1.13 -4.55 4.20
CA ILE A 90 0.88 -3.13 4.46
C ILE A 90 -0.62 -2.89 4.32
N GLY A 91 -1.19 -2.06 5.20
CA GLY A 91 -2.54 -1.52 5.06
C GLY A 91 -2.56 -0.03 5.37
N ASN A 92 -3.35 0.69 4.59
CA ASN A 92 -3.60 2.11 4.75
C ASN A 92 -4.58 2.33 5.91
N GLU A 93 -4.26 3.27 6.80
CA GLU A 93 -5.06 3.60 7.99
C GLU A 93 -5.39 5.08 7.99
N ALA A 94 -6.66 5.42 8.22
CA ALA A 94 -7.09 6.82 8.23
C ALA A 94 -6.74 7.46 9.57
N VAL A 95 -5.91 8.51 9.54
CA VAL A 95 -5.56 9.31 10.71
C VAL A 95 -5.98 10.76 10.50
N TRP A 96 -6.72 11.32 11.47
CA TRP A 96 -7.13 12.72 11.44
C TRP A 96 -6.02 13.62 11.95
N GLY A 97 -5.31 14.26 11.01
CA GLY A 97 -4.27 15.23 11.29
C GLY A 97 -4.83 16.55 11.85
N ARG A 98 -3.94 17.35 12.46
CA ARG A 98 -4.22 18.73 12.88
C ARG A 98 -3.75 19.78 11.87
N GLU A 99 -2.91 19.36 10.94
CA GLU A 99 -2.32 20.21 9.91
C GLU A 99 -3.34 20.51 8.82
N GLU A 100 -3.15 21.66 8.15
CA GLU A 100 -3.93 22.00 6.98
C GLU A 100 -3.61 21.05 5.83
N VAL A 101 -4.64 20.72 5.04
CA VAL A 101 -4.49 19.88 3.86
C VAL A 101 -3.70 20.67 2.81
N CYS A 102 -2.67 20.06 2.24
CA CYS A 102 -1.98 20.62 1.09
C CYS A 102 -2.84 20.41 -0.17
N ASP A 103 -3.05 21.47 -0.95
CA ASP A 103 -3.82 21.41 -2.20
C ASP A 103 -2.99 20.93 -3.40
N GLU A 104 -1.69 20.71 -3.23
CA GLU A 104 -0.80 20.20 -4.28
C GLU A 104 -1.00 18.70 -4.51
N GLU A 105 -0.98 18.28 -5.78
CA GLU A 105 -1.04 16.86 -6.12
C GLU A 105 0.20 16.13 -5.58
N ALA A 106 -0.03 15.06 -4.83
CA ALA A 106 1.01 14.23 -4.23
C ALA A 106 0.65 12.75 -4.31
N LEU A 107 1.58 11.88 -3.92
CA LEU A 107 1.26 10.46 -3.71
C LEU A 107 0.20 10.32 -2.62
N LEU A 108 -0.81 9.50 -2.90
CA LEU A 108 -1.80 9.14 -1.89
C LEU A 108 -1.22 8.10 -0.92
N GLY A 109 -1.77 8.03 0.30
CA GLY A 109 -1.43 6.95 1.25
C GLY A 109 -1.61 5.55 0.63
N MET A 110 -2.64 5.36 -0.19
CA MET A 110 -2.89 4.13 -0.94
C MET A 110 -1.83 3.87 -2.03
N ASP A 111 -1.27 4.90 -2.66
CA ASP A 111 -0.17 4.72 -3.62
C ASP A 111 1.08 4.24 -2.88
N LEU A 112 1.35 4.82 -1.70
CA LEU A 112 2.48 4.43 -0.85
C LEU A 112 2.39 2.97 -0.36
N VAL A 113 1.18 2.46 -0.09
CA VAL A 113 0.97 1.03 0.23
C VAL A 113 1.52 0.14 -0.88
N ARG A 114 1.12 0.41 -2.14
CA ARG A 114 1.57 -0.40 -3.27
C ARG A 114 3.06 -0.25 -3.51
N LEU A 115 3.57 0.98 -3.49
CA LEU A 115 4.99 1.27 -3.71
C LEU A 115 5.87 0.60 -2.65
N GLY A 116 5.48 0.63 -1.38
CA GLY A 116 6.21 -0.06 -0.31
C GLY A 116 6.22 -1.58 -0.51
N LEU A 117 5.10 -2.17 -0.92
CA LEU A 117 5.00 -3.61 -1.18
C LEU A 117 5.82 -4.04 -2.41
N GLU A 118 5.78 -3.27 -3.49
CA GLU A 118 6.51 -3.60 -4.72
C GLU A 118 8.03 -3.39 -4.57
N ARG A 119 8.50 -2.55 -3.65
CA ARG A 119 9.91 -2.12 -3.59
C ARG A 119 10.68 -2.59 -2.35
N ALA A 120 10.08 -3.38 -1.45
CA ALA A 120 10.72 -3.82 -0.21
C ALA A 120 10.48 -5.29 0.14
N ASP A 121 11.53 -5.98 0.59
CA ASP A 121 11.50 -7.39 1.04
C ASP A 121 11.33 -7.53 2.56
N THR A 122 11.25 -6.41 3.30
CA THR A 122 11.03 -6.37 4.75
C THR A 122 10.15 -5.18 5.12
N ALA A 123 9.46 -5.26 6.27
CA ALA A 123 8.65 -4.16 6.77
C ALA A 123 9.47 -2.88 7.04
N GLU A 124 10.72 -3.03 7.52
CA GLU A 124 11.63 -1.89 7.77
C GLU A 124 12.05 -1.20 6.46
N LYS A 125 12.39 -1.96 5.42
CA LYS A 125 12.69 -1.36 4.11
C LYS A 125 11.44 -0.75 3.48
N ALA A 126 10.25 -1.32 3.69
CA ALA A 126 9.00 -0.74 3.20
C ALA A 126 8.75 0.63 3.83
N LEU A 127 8.99 0.77 5.13
CA LEU A 127 8.95 2.06 5.82
C LEU A 127 9.93 3.05 5.18
N ASN A 128 11.19 2.67 4.97
CA ASN A 128 12.18 3.56 4.37
C ASN A 128 11.77 4.00 2.95
N VAL A 129 11.29 3.07 2.11
CA VAL A 129 10.76 3.40 0.78
C VAL A 129 9.64 4.44 0.87
N ILE A 130 8.71 4.26 1.80
CA ILE A 130 7.58 5.16 1.98
C ILE A 130 8.06 6.54 2.44
N VAL A 131 9.01 6.60 3.37
CA VAL A 131 9.59 7.87 3.86
C VAL A 131 10.35 8.59 2.74
N ASP A 132 11.18 7.88 1.98
CA ASP A 132 11.96 8.45 0.87
C ASP A 132 11.05 9.01 -0.25
N LEU A 133 9.83 8.49 -0.39
CA LEU A 133 8.83 8.97 -1.36
C LEU A 133 8.01 10.18 -0.86
N LEU A 134 8.11 10.51 0.43
CA LEU A 134 7.46 11.67 1.04
C LEU A 134 8.36 12.91 1.10
N GLU A 135 9.68 12.73 0.99
CA GLU A 135 10.69 13.80 0.96
C GLU A 135 10.91 14.40 -0.44
#